data_AF-A0AAD5IA21-F1
#
_entry.id   AF-A0AAD5IA21-F1
#
_cell.length_a   1.000
_cell.length_b   1.000
_cell.length_c   1.000
_cell.angle_alpha   90.00
_cell.angle_beta   90.00
_cell.angle_gamma   90.00
#
_symmetry.space_group_name_H-M   'P 1'
#
loop_
_entity.id
_entity.type
_entity.pdbx_description
1 polymer ?
#
loop_
_entity_poly.entity_id
_entity_poly.type
_entity_poly.pdbx_seq_one_letter_code
_entity_poly.pdbx_strand_id
1 'polypeptide(L)'
;MVIRSLKFIIITLLKSSIGHCKFEDDRQQDGECLQASGSKLMAGKVASSVVKAIGQYQYPWREKLTKYKDELSKGAWGYWHLGAWKPLGISARRRARLRKEVLMAGEEDWPYDPERKEMKTRRKGHKVDRIAAEKRENTAKLMEKMPEMLLDYKKRRWEKKMKEEEKAKDK
;
A
#
# COMPACT_ATOMS: atom_id res chain seq x y z
N MET A 1 -52.31 21.87 25.92
CA MET A 1 -52.63 20.94 24.82
C MET A 1 -51.39 20.75 23.95
N VAL A 2 -50.89 19.51 23.95
CA VAL A 2 -50.21 18.81 22.83
C VAL A 2 -48.97 19.52 22.26
N ILE A 3 -47.75 19.32 22.78
CA ILE A 3 -46.91 18.10 22.65
C ILE A 3 -46.90 17.52 21.23
N ARG A 4 -46.02 18.03 20.36
CA ARG A 4 -45.41 17.28 19.24
C ARG A 4 -43.94 17.69 19.14
N SER A 5 -43.09 17.07 19.97
CA SER A 5 -42.17 16.02 19.52
C SER A 5 -41.08 16.59 18.59
N LEU A 6 -39.91 17.05 19.02
CA LEU A 6 -38.93 16.41 19.93
C LEU A 6 -38.68 14.90 19.65
N LYS A 7 -39.09 14.40 18.48
CA LYS A 7 -38.87 13.01 18.01
C LYS A 7 -37.76 12.87 16.97
N PHE A 8 -36.99 13.92 16.70
CA PHE A 8 -35.87 13.84 15.74
C PHE A 8 -34.48 13.88 16.38
N ILE A 9 -34.40 14.02 17.71
CA ILE A 9 -33.11 14.11 18.44
C ILE A 9 -32.87 12.87 19.33
N ILE A 10 -33.78 11.88 19.31
CA ILE A 10 -33.63 10.60 20.06
C ILE A 10 -33.64 9.41 19.07
N ILE A 11 -32.88 9.51 17.98
CA ILE A 11 -32.60 8.38 17.05
C ILE A 11 -31.08 8.22 16.87
N THR A 12 -30.31 8.37 17.95
CA THR A 12 -28.87 8.08 17.95
C THR A 12 -28.39 7.27 19.15
N LEU A 13 -29.27 6.90 20.09
CA LEU A 13 -28.89 6.12 21.27
C LEU A 13 -29.97 5.09 21.59
N LEU A 14 -29.74 3.85 21.13
CA LEU A 14 -30.36 2.55 21.46
C LEU A 14 -30.77 1.79 20.20
N LYS A 15 -29.82 1.01 19.66
CA LYS A 15 -30.08 -0.26 18.96
C LYS A 15 -28.74 -0.99 18.76
N SER A 16 -28.14 -1.36 19.88
CA SER A 16 -27.46 -2.64 19.96
C SER A 16 -28.52 -3.73 20.08
N SER A 17 -28.29 -4.82 19.36
CA SER A 17 -28.76 -6.17 19.63
C SER A 17 -30.13 -6.63 19.09
N ILE A 18 -30.08 -7.88 18.61
CA ILE A 18 -31.16 -8.84 18.26
C ILE A 18 -31.60 -8.69 16.79
N GLY A 19 -31.40 -9.63 15.86
CA GLY A 19 -30.95 -11.04 15.77
C GLY A 19 -31.03 -11.42 14.26
N HIS A 20 -30.84 -12.63 13.72
CA HIS A 20 -30.50 -13.98 14.16
C HIS A 20 -30.44 -14.85 12.85
N CYS A 21 -29.92 -16.09 12.97
CA CYS A 21 -29.96 -17.22 12.02
C CYS A 21 -28.89 -17.29 10.91
N LYS A 22 -28.28 -18.43 10.56
CA LYS A 22 -28.14 -19.79 11.14
C LYS A 22 -27.09 -20.48 10.24
N PHE A 23 -26.11 -21.20 10.79
CA PHE A 23 -25.58 -22.41 10.13
C PHE A 23 -24.97 -23.30 11.21
N GLU A 24 -25.75 -24.34 11.53
CA GLU A 24 -25.41 -25.48 12.39
C GLU A 24 -24.55 -26.46 11.57
N ASP A 25 -23.53 -27.07 12.19
CA ASP A 25 -23.23 -28.49 12.00
C ASP A 25 -22.19 -28.99 13.04
N ASP A 26 -22.77 -29.71 13.99
CA ASP A 26 -22.30 -30.74 14.93
C ASP A 26 -20.94 -31.43 14.68
N ARG A 27 -20.14 -31.59 15.76
CA ARG A 27 -19.90 -32.93 16.36
C ARG A 27 -19.09 -32.94 17.67
N GLN A 28 -19.70 -33.61 18.64
CA GLN A 28 -19.15 -34.49 19.68
C GLN A 28 -18.55 -33.92 21.00
N GLN A 29 -19.37 -34.16 22.04
CA GLN A 29 -19.11 -34.39 23.46
C GLN A 29 -18.03 -35.50 23.64
N ASP A 30 -17.29 -35.61 24.77
CA ASP A 30 -17.76 -36.20 26.03
C ASP A 30 -16.79 -35.96 27.21
N GLY A 31 -17.36 -35.84 28.43
CA GLY A 31 -16.76 -36.16 29.75
C GLY A 31 -15.65 -35.22 30.26
N GLU A 32 -15.71 -34.61 31.45
CA GLU A 32 -16.10 -35.18 32.73
C GLU A 32 -16.71 -34.11 33.66
N CYS A 33 -17.81 -34.50 34.29
CA CYS A 33 -18.44 -33.81 35.40
C CYS A 33 -17.75 -34.24 36.71
N LEU A 34 -17.03 -33.34 37.37
CA LEU A 34 -16.77 -33.44 38.81
C LEU A 34 -16.80 -32.05 39.46
N GLN A 35 -17.97 -31.76 40.02
CA GLN A 35 -18.25 -31.14 41.31
C GLN A 35 -17.40 -29.95 41.80
N ALA A 36 -18.14 -28.90 42.14
CA ALA A 36 -17.74 -27.77 42.95
C ALA A 36 -16.95 -28.18 44.22
N SER A 37 -15.73 -27.65 44.35
CA SER A 37 -15.13 -27.34 45.64
C SER A 37 -13.93 -26.39 45.48
N GLY A 38 -13.81 -25.40 46.36
CA GLY A 38 -12.53 -24.75 46.63
C GLY A 38 -12.30 -23.37 46.01
N SER A 39 -12.94 -22.34 46.58
CA SER A 39 -12.60 -20.92 46.43
C SER A 39 -11.21 -20.53 46.98
N LYS A 40 -10.33 -21.49 47.30
CA LYS A 40 -8.97 -21.24 47.85
C LYS A 40 -7.83 -21.31 46.82
N LEU A 41 -8.07 -21.77 45.58
CA LEU A 41 -7.00 -21.89 44.55
C LEU A 41 -6.84 -20.66 43.64
N MET A 42 -7.81 -19.74 43.61
CA MET A 42 -7.74 -18.56 42.75
C MET A 42 -6.80 -17.47 43.30
N ALA A 43 -6.63 -17.38 44.63
CA ALA A 43 -5.78 -16.36 45.25
C ALA A 43 -4.28 -16.55 44.93
N GLY A 44 -3.81 -17.79 44.83
CA GLY A 44 -2.41 -18.11 44.47
C GLY A 44 -2.08 -17.83 43.00
N LYS A 45 -3.05 -18.03 42.09
CA LYS A 45 -2.91 -17.66 40.67
C LYS A 45 -2.89 -16.15 40.49
N VAL A 46 -3.69 -15.41 41.27
CA VAL A 46 -3.69 -13.95 41.26
C VAL A 46 -2.38 -13.41 41.84
N ALA A 47 -1.87 -13.94 42.96
CA ALA A 47 -0.59 -13.53 43.52
C ALA A 47 0.60 -13.85 42.61
N SER A 48 0.63 -15.05 42.00
CA SER A 48 1.63 -15.41 40.97
C SER A 48 1.55 -14.50 39.75
N SER A 49 0.34 -14.11 39.33
CA SER A 49 0.14 -13.17 38.21
C SER A 49 0.57 -11.75 38.54
N VAL A 50 0.46 -11.31 39.80
CA VAL A 50 0.91 -9.99 40.27
C VAL A 50 2.43 -9.95 40.41
N VAL A 51 3.07 -11.01 40.91
CA VAL A 51 4.55 -11.10 40.95
C VAL A 51 5.13 -11.21 39.55
N LYS A 52 4.48 -11.95 38.64
CA LYS A 52 4.78 -11.89 37.20
C LYS A 52 4.55 -10.49 36.64
N ALA A 53 3.47 -9.81 37.02
CA ALA A 53 3.19 -8.45 36.57
C ALA A 53 4.09 -7.38 37.18
N ILE A 54 4.95 -7.67 38.15
CA ILE A 54 5.96 -6.72 38.68
C ILE A 54 7.33 -7.01 38.05
N GLY A 55 7.69 -8.28 37.81
CA GLY A 55 8.95 -8.65 37.14
C GLY A 55 8.91 -8.63 35.59
N GLN A 56 7.78 -8.98 34.98
CA GLN A 56 7.57 -8.97 33.52
C GLN A 56 7.20 -7.57 32.99
N TYR A 57 6.82 -6.64 33.87
CA TYR A 57 6.53 -5.26 33.48
C TYR A 57 7.76 -4.47 33.08
N GLN A 58 8.93 -4.89 33.58
CA GLN A 58 10.16 -4.16 33.35
C GLN A 58 10.55 -4.18 31.86
N TYR A 59 10.28 -5.26 31.13
CA TYR A 59 10.60 -5.38 29.70
C TYR A 59 9.63 -6.29 28.90
N PRO A 60 8.37 -5.86 28.66
CA PRO A 60 7.37 -6.65 27.94
C PRO A 60 7.76 -6.95 26.48
N TRP A 61 8.77 -6.28 25.93
CA TRP A 61 9.30 -6.54 24.59
C TRP A 61 10.22 -7.76 24.54
N ARG A 62 10.87 -8.19 25.64
CA ARG A 62 11.73 -9.39 25.66
C ARG A 62 10.94 -10.66 25.36
N GLU A 63 9.76 -10.79 25.97
CA GLU A 63 8.84 -11.92 25.73
C GLU A 63 8.25 -11.90 24.33
N LYS A 64 7.98 -10.71 23.80
CA LYS A 64 7.51 -10.55 22.42
C LYS A 64 8.63 -10.87 21.42
N LEU A 65 9.87 -10.49 21.71
CA LEU A 65 11.03 -10.82 20.88
C LEU A 65 11.29 -12.32 20.84
N THR A 66 11.28 -13.01 21.99
CA THR A 66 11.49 -14.47 22.03
C THR A 66 10.39 -15.20 21.28
N LYS A 67 9.13 -14.79 21.43
CA LYS A 67 7.98 -15.36 20.70
C LYS A 67 8.10 -15.24 19.17
N TYR A 68 8.69 -14.14 18.70
CA TYR A 68 8.69 -13.77 17.29
C TYR A 68 10.07 -13.85 16.63
N LYS A 69 11.08 -14.35 17.34
CA LYS A 69 12.48 -14.42 16.89
C LYS A 69 12.59 -15.17 15.55
N ASP A 70 11.99 -16.36 15.48
CA ASP A 70 12.05 -17.20 14.28
C ASP A 70 11.35 -16.59 13.07
N GLU A 71 10.35 -15.72 13.30
CA GLU A 71 9.67 -14.99 12.23
C GLU A 71 10.40 -13.71 11.84
N LEU A 72 11.07 -13.05 12.79
CA LEU A 72 11.91 -11.88 12.54
C LEU A 72 13.12 -12.25 11.67
N SER A 73 13.71 -13.42 11.89
CA SER A 73 14.84 -13.93 11.10
C SER A 73 14.50 -14.31 9.66
N LYS A 74 13.23 -14.57 9.32
CA LYS A 74 12.81 -14.92 7.95
C LYS A 74 12.87 -13.73 6.98
N GLY A 75 12.90 -12.50 7.50
CA GLY A 75 13.00 -11.27 6.70
C GLY A 75 12.03 -10.18 7.14
N ALA A 76 12.18 -8.99 6.56
CA ALA A 76 11.44 -7.79 6.95
C ALA A 76 9.95 -7.81 6.54
N TRP A 77 9.62 -8.38 5.37
CA TRP A 77 8.27 -8.28 4.78
C TRP A 77 7.63 -9.64 4.47
N GLY A 78 8.43 -10.70 4.44
CA GLY A 78 8.02 -12.02 4.00
C GLY A 78 9.24 -12.84 3.61
N TYR A 79 9.00 -14.07 3.21
CA TYR A 79 10.04 -14.96 2.72
C TYR A 79 9.55 -15.69 1.46
N TRP A 80 10.50 -15.95 0.57
CA TRP A 80 10.27 -16.82 -0.57
C TRP A 80 10.27 -18.27 -0.09
N HIS A 81 9.19 -19.00 -0.36
CA HIS A 81 9.11 -20.42 -0.06
C HIS A 81 8.36 -21.13 -1.17
N LEU A 82 9.01 -22.12 -1.80
CA LEU A 82 8.44 -22.93 -2.89
C LEU A 82 7.82 -22.08 -4.01
N GLY A 83 8.53 -21.02 -4.43
CA GLY A 83 8.09 -20.14 -5.52
C GLY A 83 6.95 -19.18 -5.18
N ALA A 84 6.43 -19.20 -3.96
CA ALA A 84 5.43 -18.27 -3.48
C ALA A 84 6.02 -17.30 -2.44
N TRP A 85 5.60 -16.04 -2.51
CA TRP A 85 5.87 -15.07 -1.45
C TRP A 85 4.93 -15.32 -0.27
N LYS A 86 5.48 -15.74 0.88
CA LYS A 86 4.70 -15.96 2.11
C LYS A 86 4.82 -14.72 3.02
N PRO A 87 3.70 -14.16 3.52
CA PRO A 87 3.75 -13.12 4.52
C PRO A 87 4.25 -13.68 5.85
N LEU A 88 4.68 -12.77 6.74
CA LEU A 88 5.09 -13.11 8.10
C LEU A 88 3.85 -13.36 8.98
N GLY A 89 4.01 -14.12 10.07
CA GLY A 89 2.95 -14.32 11.07
C GLY A 89 2.65 -13.06 11.90
N ILE A 90 3.58 -12.10 11.90
CA ILE A 90 3.44 -10.78 12.53
C ILE A 90 3.04 -9.73 11.50
N SER A 91 2.03 -8.93 11.84
CA SER A 91 1.70 -7.74 11.06
C SER A 91 2.79 -6.67 11.17
N ALA A 92 3.07 -5.97 10.06
CA ALA A 92 4.08 -4.90 10.01
C ALA A 92 3.89 -3.85 11.13
N ARG A 93 2.65 -3.53 11.49
CA ARG A 93 2.32 -2.62 12.59
C ARG A 93 2.80 -3.13 13.95
N ARG A 94 2.58 -4.41 14.25
CA ARG A 94 3.04 -5.02 15.50
C ARG A 94 4.56 -5.05 15.54
N ARG A 95 5.21 -5.39 14.43
CA ARG A 95 6.67 -5.35 14.29
C ARG A 95 7.26 -3.95 14.54
N ALA A 96 6.69 -2.90 13.94
CA ALA A 96 7.15 -1.53 14.15
C ALA A 96 6.97 -1.07 15.61
N ARG A 97 5.91 -1.52 16.28
CA ARG A 97 5.72 -1.27 17.73
C ARG A 97 6.80 -1.96 18.56
N LEU A 98 7.14 -3.21 18.25
CA LEU A 98 8.24 -3.93 18.90
C LEU A 98 9.58 -3.23 18.68
N ARG A 99 9.89 -2.87 17.42
CA ARG A 99 11.10 -2.12 17.08
C ARG A 99 11.18 -0.81 17.87
N LYS A 100 10.06 -0.09 18.00
CA LYS A 100 9.98 1.13 18.83
C LYS A 100 10.25 0.83 20.32
N GLU A 101 9.61 -0.19 20.89
CA GLU A 101 9.79 -0.57 22.30
C GLU A 101 11.25 -0.95 22.61
N VAL A 102 11.92 -1.65 21.69
CA VAL A 102 13.33 -2.11 21.83
C VAL A 102 14.31 -0.96 21.70
N LEU A 103 14.17 -0.13 20.66
CA LEU A 103 15.04 1.03 20.45
C LEU A 103 14.90 2.08 21.59
N MET A 104 13.70 2.25 22.14
CA MET A 104 13.47 3.14 23.29
C MET A 104 14.07 2.59 24.59
N ALA A 105 14.31 1.28 24.70
CA ALA A 105 14.90 0.64 25.86
C ALA A 105 16.44 0.63 25.86
N GLY A 106 17.07 1.21 24.82
CA GLY A 106 18.52 1.35 24.73
C GLY A 106 19.25 0.14 24.12
N GLU A 107 18.55 -0.84 23.55
CA GLU A 107 19.19 -1.78 22.63
C GLU A 107 19.39 -1.05 21.28
N GLU A 108 20.62 -0.60 21.01
CA GLU A 108 20.96 0.33 19.91
C GLU A 108 20.72 -0.22 18.50
N ASP A 109 20.97 -1.52 18.31
CA ASP A 109 20.93 -2.12 16.97
C ASP A 109 19.78 -3.10 16.81
N TRP A 110 18.96 -2.87 15.77
CA TRP A 110 17.90 -3.78 15.33
C TRP A 110 18.40 -4.63 14.15
N PRO A 111 18.87 -5.88 14.38
CA PRO A 111 19.59 -6.68 13.38
C PRO A 111 18.69 -7.36 12.35
N TYR A 112 17.38 -7.35 12.55
CA TYR A 112 16.43 -8.12 11.73
C TYR A 112 15.97 -7.42 10.45
N ASP A 113 16.19 -6.10 10.34
CA ASP A 113 15.75 -5.34 9.16
C ASP A 113 16.94 -4.97 8.28
N PRO A 114 16.86 -5.17 6.95
CA PRO A 114 17.90 -4.75 6.05
C PRO A 114 18.00 -3.22 5.99
N GLU A 115 19.18 -2.73 5.64
CA GLU A 115 19.43 -1.30 5.46
C GLU A 115 18.52 -0.69 4.38
N ARG A 116 18.14 0.57 4.60
CA ARG A 116 17.25 1.28 3.69
C ARG A 116 17.98 1.54 2.37
N LYS A 117 17.37 1.11 1.26
CA LYS A 117 17.87 1.41 -0.08
C LYS A 117 17.81 2.92 -0.38
N GLU A 118 18.78 3.39 -1.14
CA GLU A 118 18.84 4.76 -1.65
C GLU A 118 17.61 5.14 -2.48
N MET A 119 17.19 6.41 -2.35
CA MET A 119 16.06 6.96 -3.09
C MET A 119 16.45 7.31 -4.54
N LYS A 120 15.55 7.07 -5.50
CA LYS A 120 15.78 7.44 -6.91
C LYS A 120 15.38 8.89 -7.17
N THR A 121 16.35 9.75 -7.40
CA THR A 121 16.11 11.16 -7.71
C THR A 121 16.20 11.42 -9.22
N ARG A 122 15.08 11.27 -9.95
CA ARG A 122 14.99 11.64 -11.37
C ARG A 122 13.68 12.38 -11.67
N ARG A 123 13.77 13.49 -12.40
CA ARG A 123 12.60 14.24 -12.92
C ARG A 123 12.28 13.75 -14.34
N LYS A 124 11.01 13.48 -14.62
CA LYS A 124 10.53 12.98 -15.93
C LYS A 124 10.51 14.08 -17.01
N GLY A 125 10.28 15.32 -16.60
CA GLY A 125 9.99 16.45 -17.49
C GLY A 125 8.61 16.33 -18.16
N HIS A 126 8.04 17.44 -18.62
CA HIS A 126 6.81 17.43 -19.40
C HIS A 126 7.09 16.96 -20.83
N LYS A 127 6.16 16.18 -21.39
CA LYS A 127 6.25 15.70 -22.78
C LYS A 127 6.23 16.86 -23.78
N VAL A 128 5.39 17.87 -23.51
CA VAL A 128 5.20 19.03 -24.38
C VAL A 128 6.50 19.82 -24.52
N ASP A 129 7.20 20.10 -23.42
CA ASP A 129 8.44 20.87 -23.43
C ASP A 129 9.55 20.16 -24.20
N ARG A 130 9.63 18.83 -24.06
CA ARG A 130 10.58 17.99 -24.81
C ARG A 130 10.33 18.09 -26.31
N ILE A 131 9.08 17.91 -26.74
CA ILE A 131 8.69 17.98 -28.15
C ILE A 131 8.82 19.42 -28.68
N ALA A 132 8.65 20.43 -27.84
CA ALA A 132 8.78 21.82 -28.26
C ALA A 132 10.20 22.15 -28.74
N ALA A 133 11.24 21.59 -28.12
CA ALA A 133 12.62 21.75 -28.59
C ALA A 133 12.80 21.14 -30.00
N GLU A 134 12.40 19.88 -30.17
CA GLU A 134 12.45 19.18 -31.45
C GLU A 134 11.68 19.92 -32.56
N LYS A 135 10.51 20.47 -32.23
CA LYS A 135 9.70 21.26 -33.17
C LYS A 135 10.40 22.55 -33.60
N ARG A 136 11.08 23.27 -32.69
CA ARG A 136 11.81 24.50 -33.04
C ARG A 136 12.95 24.22 -34.02
N GLU A 137 13.72 23.15 -33.78
CA GLU A 137 14.80 22.72 -34.68
C GLU A 137 14.28 22.31 -36.06
N ASN A 138 13.18 21.54 -36.10
CA ASN A 138 12.57 21.13 -37.37
C ASN A 138 12.01 22.32 -38.15
N THR A 139 11.46 23.33 -37.48
CA THR A 139 11.02 24.56 -38.14
C THR A 139 12.20 25.29 -38.79
N ALA A 140 13.35 25.40 -38.12
CA ALA A 140 14.54 26.02 -38.71
C ALA A 140 15.02 25.26 -39.97
N LYS A 141 15.15 23.94 -39.87
CA LYS A 141 15.51 23.07 -41.01
C LYS A 141 14.53 23.16 -42.17
N LEU A 142 13.23 23.34 -41.89
CA LEU A 142 12.22 23.53 -42.93
C LEU A 142 12.41 24.88 -43.62
N MET A 143 12.68 25.95 -42.86
CA MET A 143 12.88 27.30 -43.38
C MET A 143 14.11 27.38 -44.30
N GLU A 144 15.18 26.66 -44.01
CA GLU A 144 16.35 26.54 -44.89
C GLU A 144 16.00 25.92 -46.25
N LYS A 145 15.05 24.96 -46.28
CA LYS A 145 14.60 24.28 -47.50
C LYS A 145 13.48 25.01 -48.24
N MET A 146 12.90 26.06 -47.65
CA MET A 146 11.78 26.79 -48.25
C MET A 146 12.10 27.38 -49.64
N PRO A 147 13.27 27.99 -49.89
CA PRO A 147 13.56 28.58 -51.19
C PRO A 147 13.56 27.56 -52.32
N GLU A 148 14.16 26.40 -52.08
CA GLU A 148 14.20 25.29 -53.04
C GLU A 148 12.78 24.75 -53.32
N MET A 149 12.01 24.49 -52.25
CA MET A 149 10.62 24.03 -52.39
C MET A 149 9.73 25.02 -53.14
N LEU A 150 9.95 26.34 -52.99
CA LEU A 150 9.21 27.36 -53.73
C LEU A 150 9.56 27.36 -55.22
N LEU A 151 10.83 27.17 -55.57
CA LEU A 151 11.25 27.03 -56.97
C LEU A 151 10.64 25.77 -57.60
N ASP A 152 10.65 24.66 -56.88
CA ASP A 152 10.06 23.40 -57.36
C ASP A 152 8.54 23.50 -57.53
N TYR A 153 7.86 24.21 -56.63
CA TYR A 153 6.43 24.50 -56.79
C TYR A 153 6.15 25.34 -58.04
N LYS A 154 6.95 26.40 -58.26
CA LYS A 154 6.84 27.25 -59.46
C LYS A 154 7.08 26.45 -60.74
N LYS A 155 8.12 25.61 -60.78
CA LYS A 155 8.42 24.72 -61.92
C LYS A 155 7.24 23.81 -62.23
N ARG A 156 6.71 23.08 -61.23
CA ARG A 156 5.55 22.18 -61.42
C ARG A 156 4.31 22.90 -61.95
N ARG A 157 4.02 24.10 -61.44
CA ARG A 157 2.89 24.91 -61.94
C ARG A 157 3.10 25.35 -63.38
N TRP A 158 4.33 25.70 -63.74
CA TRP A 158 4.67 26.15 -65.08
C TRP A 158 4.63 25.01 -66.11
N GLU A 159 5.21 23.85 -65.79
CA GLU A 159 5.14 22.65 -66.63
C GLU A 159 3.69 22.19 -66.86
N LYS A 160 2.84 22.27 -65.83
CA LYS A 160 1.42 21.95 -65.97
C LYS A 160 0.74 22.89 -66.96
N LYS A 161 1.03 24.19 -66.89
CA LYS A 161 0.49 25.19 -67.81
C LYS A 161 0.95 24.94 -69.25
N MET A 162 2.25 24.68 -69.47
CA MET A 162 2.77 24.36 -70.80
C MET A 162 2.10 23.12 -71.40
N LYS A 163 1.94 22.05 -70.63
CA LYS A 163 1.23 20.83 -71.06
C LYS A 163 -0.24 21.08 -71.39
N GLU A 164 -0.91 21.99 -70.69
CA GLU A 164 -2.31 22.37 -71.00
C GLU A 164 -2.40 23.18 -72.29
N GLU A 165 -1.47 24.10 -72.51
CA GLU A 165 -1.38 24.89 -73.75
C GLU A 165 -1.01 24.03 -74.97
N GLU A 166 -0.12 23.06 -74.84
CA GLU A 166 0.19 22.07 -75.89
C GLU A 166 -1.04 21.24 -76.25
N LYS A 167 -1.72 20.68 -75.24
CA LYS A 167 -2.96 19.92 -75.45
C LYS A 167 -4.09 20.74 -76.07
N ALA A 168 -4.10 22.05 -75.87
CA ALA A 168 -5.07 22.95 -76.49
C ALA A 168 -4.74 23.30 -77.95
N LYS A 169 -3.47 23.17 -78.36
CA LYS A 169 -3.02 23.37 -79.75
C LYS A 169 -3.15 22.11 -80.60
N ASP A 170 -3.03 20.94 -79.99
CA ASP A 170 -3.19 19.63 -80.65
C ASP A 170 -4.67 19.24 -80.88
N LYS A 171 -5.62 20.11 -80.52
CA LYS A 171 -7.06 19.85 -80.51
C LYS A 171 -7.82 20.84 -81.38
#